data_AF-A0A2J6N1D9-F1
#
_entry.id   AF-A0A2J6N1D9-F1
#
_cell.length_a   1.000
_cell.length_b   1.000
_cell.length_c   1.000
_cell.angle_alpha   90.00
_cell.angle_beta   90.00
_cell.angle_gamma   90.00
#
_symmetry.space_group_name_H-M   'P 1'
#
loop_
_entity.id
_entity.type
_entity.pdbx_description
1 polymer ?
#
loop_
_entity_poly.entity_id
_entity_poly.type
_entity_poly.pdbx_seq_one_letter_code
_entity_poly.pdbx_strand_id
1 'polypeptide(L)'
;IKGEDVEGARAGKKLIVMAEEIVDTEFIRAQPDQTVIPNIYVTHVVECPWGSYPMMVYNYYDYDMEHIRRYYEQCKTEEGWQKYCEEYITSVNTHVEFLQKIGIERLLKLKAKKPFAY
;
A
#
# COMPACT_ATOMS: atom_id res chain seq x y z
N ILE A 1 11.91 9.49 6.55
CA ILE A 1 12.92 9.13 5.53
C ILE A 1 12.21 9.25 4.18
N LYS A 2 12.77 9.97 3.21
CA LYS A 2 12.28 9.90 1.83
C LYS A 2 12.93 8.65 1.21
N GLY A 3 12.12 7.68 0.78
CA GLY A 3 12.61 6.46 0.13
C GLY A 3 13.05 6.71 -1.31
N GLU A 4 13.34 5.64 -2.06
CA GLU A 4 13.77 5.72 -3.47
C GLU A 4 12.65 6.05 -4.49
N ASP A 5 11.42 6.33 -4.03
CA ASP A 5 10.25 6.54 -4.90
C ASP A 5 10.47 7.68 -5.92
N VAL A 6 11.20 8.73 -5.54
CA VAL A 6 11.45 9.89 -6.41
C VAL A 6 12.37 9.50 -7.57
N GLU A 7 13.43 8.76 -7.28
CA GLU A 7 14.39 8.27 -8.25
C GLU A 7 13.74 7.22 -9.16
N GLY A 8 13.01 6.28 -8.57
CA GLY A 8 12.26 5.23 -9.29
C GLY A 8 11.22 5.82 -10.25
N ALA A 9 10.48 6.83 -9.81
CA ALA A 9 9.47 7.51 -10.63
C ALA A 9 10.05 8.13 -11.92
N ARG A 10 11.33 8.54 -11.90
CA ARG A 10 12.00 9.18 -13.04
C ARG A 10 12.66 8.19 -13.99
N ALA A 11 12.93 6.97 -13.53
CA ALA A 11 13.65 5.95 -14.30
C ALA A 11 12.73 5.17 -15.25
N GLY A 12 11.45 5.05 -14.92
CA GLY A 12 10.49 4.26 -15.68
C GLY A 12 10.04 4.91 -16.99
N LYS A 13 9.82 4.09 -18.02
CA LYS A 13 9.12 4.54 -19.25
C LYS A 13 7.64 4.82 -19.03
N LYS A 14 7.05 4.14 -18.03
CA LYS A 14 5.66 4.29 -17.59
C LYS A 14 5.64 4.20 -16.07
N LEU A 15 4.87 5.06 -15.43
CA LEU A 15 4.70 5.07 -13.98
C LEU A 15 3.21 4.95 -13.64
N ILE A 16 2.90 4.02 -12.76
CA ILE A 16 1.57 3.82 -12.18
C ILE A 16 1.68 4.13 -10.70
N VAL A 17 0.94 5.13 -10.23
CA VAL A 17 0.88 5.49 -8.82
C VAL A 17 -0.36 4.86 -8.21
N MET A 18 -0.19 4.03 -7.19
CA MET A 18 -1.29 3.58 -6.34
C MET A 18 -1.40 4.53 -5.15
N ALA A 19 -2.58 5.10 -4.94
CA ALA A 19 -2.83 6.09 -3.90
C ALA A 19 -3.96 5.63 -2.98
N GLU A 20 -3.87 5.99 -1.70
CA GLU A 20 -4.94 5.72 -0.72
C GLU A 20 -6.20 6.54 -0.98
N GLU A 21 -6.06 7.73 -1.57
CA GLU A 21 -7.14 8.65 -1.90
C GLU A 21 -6.80 9.44 -3.16
N ILE A 22 -7.79 9.69 -4.02
CA ILE A 22 -7.70 10.68 -5.08
C ILE A 22 -8.41 11.96 -4.62
N VAL A 23 -7.68 13.07 -4.62
CA VAL A 23 -8.18 14.39 -4.20
C VAL A 23 -8.31 15.35 -5.38
N ASP A 24 -9.08 16.41 -5.18
CA ASP A 24 -9.20 17.49 -6.17
C ASP A 24 -7.86 18.19 -6.43
N THR A 25 -7.71 18.71 -7.65
CA THR A 25 -6.46 19.38 -8.05
C THR A 25 -6.20 20.65 -7.23
N GLU A 26 -7.25 21.35 -6.78
CA GLU A 26 -7.15 22.50 -5.88
C GLU A 26 -6.44 22.16 -4.57
N PHE A 27 -6.68 20.97 -4.01
CA PHE A 27 -6.04 20.54 -2.77
C PHE A 27 -4.52 20.43 -2.95
N ILE A 28 -4.08 19.79 -4.03
CA ILE A 28 -2.65 19.65 -4.36
C ILE A 28 -2.03 21.02 -4.65
N ARG A 29 -2.75 21.91 -5.36
CA ARG A 29 -2.28 23.26 -5.68
C ARG A 29 -2.22 24.20 -4.47
N ALA A 30 -2.96 23.93 -3.41
CA ALA A 30 -2.90 24.72 -2.18
C ALA A 30 -1.58 24.50 -1.42
N GLN A 31 -0.94 23.33 -1.57
CA GLN A 31 0.34 22.97 -0.95
C GLN A 31 1.25 22.26 -1.97
N PRO A 32 1.65 22.95 -3.05
CA PRO A 32 2.34 22.31 -4.18
C PRO A 32 3.74 21.81 -3.80
N ASP A 33 4.34 22.38 -2.75
CA ASP A 33 5.63 21.97 -2.17
C ASP A 33 5.59 20.58 -1.53
N GLN A 34 4.41 20.03 -1.23
CA GLN A 34 4.23 18.66 -0.75
C GLN A 34 4.13 17.63 -1.87
N THR A 35 4.05 18.05 -3.14
CA THR A 35 4.04 17.11 -4.27
C THR A 35 5.43 16.52 -4.48
N VAL A 36 5.59 15.24 -4.15
CA VAL A 36 6.89 14.53 -4.24
C VAL A 36 7.19 14.05 -5.66
N ILE A 37 6.18 13.53 -6.36
CA ILE A 37 6.30 13.03 -7.74
C ILE A 37 5.48 13.95 -8.66
N PRO A 38 6.13 14.76 -9.52
CA PRO A 38 5.43 15.58 -10.51
C PRO A 38 4.64 14.76 -11.53
N ASN A 39 3.50 15.28 -11.97
CA ASN A 39 2.60 14.60 -12.92
C ASN A 39 3.26 14.24 -14.27
N ILE A 40 4.29 14.97 -14.69
CA ILE A 40 5.02 14.72 -15.94
C ILE A 40 5.67 13.34 -16.00
N TYR A 41 5.93 12.72 -14.84
CA TYR A 41 6.46 11.36 -14.76
C TYR A 41 5.34 10.30 -14.69
N VAL A 42 4.11 10.69 -14.34
CA VAL A 42 3.01 9.78 -14.03
C VAL A 42 2.21 9.46 -15.28
N THR A 43 2.01 8.17 -15.55
CA THR A 43 1.16 7.71 -16.67
C THR A 43 -0.26 7.39 -16.19
N HIS A 44 -0.40 6.76 -15.02
CA HIS A 44 -1.69 6.40 -14.43
C HIS A 44 -1.68 6.63 -12.93
N VAL A 45 -2.84 7.00 -12.39
CA VAL A 45 -3.13 7.04 -10.96
C VAL A 45 -4.27 6.08 -10.69
N VAL A 46 -4.11 5.23 -9.68
CA VAL A 46 -5.10 4.23 -9.26
C VAL A 46 -5.40 4.45 -7.79
N GLU A 47 -6.66 4.70 -7.46
CA GLU A 47 -7.12 4.66 -6.07
C GLU A 47 -7.13 3.20 -5.60
N CYS A 48 -6.28 2.89 -4.62
CA CYS A 48 -6.10 1.56 -4.06
C CYS A 48 -5.91 1.68 -2.54
N PRO A 49 -7.00 1.88 -1.78
CA PRO A 49 -6.93 1.94 -0.33
C PRO A 49 -6.37 0.64 0.24
N TRP A 50 -5.53 0.74 1.28
CA TRP A 50 -4.79 -0.39 1.84
C TRP A 50 -3.84 -1.07 0.83
N GLY A 51 -3.38 -0.34 -0.19
CA GLY A 51 -2.55 -0.90 -1.27
C GLY A 51 -1.15 -1.33 -0.82
N SER A 52 -0.66 -0.83 0.32
CA SER A 52 0.63 -1.20 0.91
C SER A 52 0.51 -2.32 1.95
N TYR A 53 -0.70 -2.72 2.35
CA TYR A 53 -0.89 -3.79 3.33
C TYR A 53 -0.10 -5.05 2.92
N PRO A 54 0.68 -5.69 3.82
CA PRO A 54 0.71 -5.54 5.27
C PRO A 54 1.71 -4.49 5.80
N MET A 55 2.36 -3.73 4.91
CA MET A 55 3.30 -2.67 5.27
C MET A 55 2.55 -1.39 5.65
N MET A 56 3.25 -0.44 6.28
CA MET A 56 2.65 0.84 6.69
C MET A 56 2.48 1.81 5.51
N VAL A 57 1.58 2.78 5.68
CA VAL A 57 1.54 4.04 4.93
C VAL A 57 1.42 5.17 5.93
N TYR A 58 2.42 6.06 5.92
CA TYR A 58 2.49 7.19 6.84
C TYR A 58 1.20 8.03 6.81
N ASN A 59 0.65 8.35 8.00
CA ASN A 59 -0.64 9.02 8.23
C ASN A 59 -1.90 8.22 7.88
N TYR A 60 -1.80 7.02 7.32
CA TYR A 60 -2.96 6.19 6.97
C TYR A 60 -3.06 4.95 7.89
N TYR A 61 -2.03 4.12 7.95
CA TYR A 61 -2.01 2.90 8.75
C TYR A 61 -0.61 2.36 9.05
N ASP A 62 -0.49 1.61 10.14
CA ASP A 62 0.72 0.94 10.60
C ASP A 62 0.84 -0.50 10.05
N TYR A 63 1.99 -1.13 10.31
CA TYR A 63 2.28 -2.51 9.90
C TYR A 63 1.34 -3.53 10.54
N ASP A 64 0.91 -4.51 9.76
CA ASP A 64 0.35 -5.74 10.30
C ASP A 64 1.48 -6.73 10.64
N MET A 65 2.11 -6.50 11.80
CA MET A 65 3.22 -7.33 12.26
C MET A 65 2.86 -8.80 12.48
N GLU A 66 1.58 -9.13 12.66
CA GLU A 66 1.16 -10.53 12.76
C GLU A 66 1.09 -11.17 11.35
N HIS A 67 0.57 -10.47 10.34
CA HIS A 67 0.55 -10.95 8.96
C HIS A 67 1.96 -11.04 8.37
N ILE A 68 2.83 -10.08 8.66
CA ILE A 68 4.25 -10.11 8.27
C ILE A 68 4.95 -11.35 8.86
N ARG A 69 4.73 -11.64 10.14
CA ARG A 69 5.29 -12.86 10.77
C ARG A 69 4.75 -14.13 10.14
N ARG A 70 3.44 -14.18 9.83
CA ARG A 70 2.81 -15.32 9.13
C ARG A 70 3.46 -15.56 7.77
N TYR A 71 3.59 -14.50 6.97
CA TYR A 71 4.28 -14.56 5.68
C TYR A 71 5.71 -15.09 5.85
N TYR A 72 6.49 -14.52 6.78
CA TYR A 72 7.87 -14.95 7.03
C TYR A 72 7.96 -16.43 7.42
N GLU A 73 7.10 -16.90 8.32
CA GLU A 73 7.11 -18.30 8.75
C GLU A 73 6.70 -19.26 7.63
N GLN A 74 5.69 -18.91 6.82
CA GLN A 74 5.24 -19.75 5.71
C GLN A 74 6.28 -19.80 4.57
N CYS A 75 7.00 -18.72 4.31
CA CYS A 75 7.99 -18.68 3.22
C CYS A 75 9.31 -19.43 3.52
N LYS A 76 9.45 -20.09 4.69
CA LYS A 76 10.65 -20.87 5.02
C LYS A 76 10.80 -22.15 4.19
N THR A 77 9.73 -22.67 3.61
CA THR A 77 9.76 -23.83 2.71
C THR A 77 8.95 -23.55 1.46
N GLU A 78 9.25 -24.27 0.38
CA GLU A 78 8.50 -24.16 -0.88
C GLU A 78 7.03 -24.49 -0.68
N GLU A 79 6.72 -25.54 0.08
CA GLU A 79 5.33 -25.95 0.34
C GLU A 79 4.56 -24.90 1.15
N GLY A 80 5.24 -24.22 2.09
CA GLY A 80 4.64 -23.13 2.85
C GLY A 80 4.42 -21.88 2.01
N TRP A 81 5.34 -21.55 1.10
CA TRP A 81 5.19 -20.47 0.14
C TRP A 81 4.01 -20.70 -0.81
N GLN A 82 3.87 -21.91 -1.36
CA GLN A 82 2.74 -22.25 -2.24
C GLN A 82 1.40 -22.12 -1.49
N LYS A 83 1.33 -22.57 -0.24
CA LYS A 83 0.14 -22.38 0.61
C LYS A 83 -0.18 -20.90 0.84
N TYR A 84 0.82 -20.05 1.09
CA TYR A 84 0.60 -18.60 1.22
C TYR A 84 0.05 -18.00 -0.07
N CYS A 85 0.62 -18.38 -1.22
CA CYS A 85 0.16 -17.94 -2.54
C CYS A 85 -1.29 -18.36 -2.79
N GLU A 86 -1.60 -19.63 -2.57
CA GLU A 86 -2.96 -20.15 -2.69
C GLU A 86 -3.92 -19.37 -1.79
N GLU A 87 -3.57 -19.17 -0.52
CA GLU A 87 -4.46 -18.59 0.47
C GLU A 87 -4.71 -17.09 0.27
N TYR A 88 -3.69 -16.31 -0.06
CA TYR A 88 -3.76 -14.84 -0.04
C TYR A 88 -3.61 -14.17 -1.42
N ILE A 89 -3.23 -14.91 -2.46
CA ILE A 89 -2.95 -14.36 -3.79
C ILE A 89 -3.90 -14.96 -4.83
N THR A 90 -3.88 -16.28 -5.03
CA THR A 90 -4.58 -16.92 -6.18
C THR A 90 -6.01 -17.36 -5.86
N SER A 91 -6.40 -17.45 -4.58
CA SER A 91 -7.80 -17.75 -4.20
C SER A 91 -8.72 -16.53 -4.09
N VAL A 92 -8.18 -15.33 -4.28
CA VAL A 92 -8.91 -14.06 -4.25
C VAL A 92 -8.88 -13.41 -5.62
N ASN A 93 -10.01 -12.89 -6.10
CA ASN A 93 -10.09 -12.33 -7.45
C ASN A 93 -9.86 -10.82 -7.49
N THR A 94 -9.99 -10.15 -6.34
CA THR A 94 -9.86 -8.69 -6.23
C THR A 94 -9.14 -8.29 -4.94
N HIS A 95 -8.57 -7.08 -4.94
CA HIS A 95 -8.00 -6.47 -3.73
C HIS A 95 -9.04 -6.36 -2.60
N VAL A 96 -10.29 -6.07 -2.93
CA VAL A 96 -11.38 -5.99 -1.94
C VAL A 96 -11.65 -7.35 -1.30
N GLU A 97 -11.69 -8.42 -2.08
CA GLU A 97 -11.83 -9.79 -1.55
C GLU A 97 -10.66 -10.16 -0.64
N PHE A 98 -9.43 -9.79 -1.02
CA PHE A 98 -8.26 -9.95 -0.16
C PHE A 98 -8.43 -9.21 1.19
N LEU A 99 -8.80 -7.93 1.17
CA LEU A 99 -9.02 -7.15 2.39
C LEU A 99 -10.16 -7.70 3.26
N GLN A 100 -11.23 -8.20 2.64
CA GLN A 100 -12.31 -8.89 3.37
C GLN A 100 -11.82 -10.16 4.05
N LYS A 101 -10.95 -10.92 3.39
CA LYS A 101 -10.31 -12.12 3.96
C LYS A 101 -9.40 -11.77 5.15
N ILE A 102 -8.64 -10.68 5.07
CA ILE A 102 -7.84 -10.17 6.19
C ILE A 102 -8.73 -9.77 7.38
N GLY A 103 -9.88 -9.17 7.09
CA GLY A 103 -10.90 -8.80 8.06
C GLY A 103 -10.90 -7.30 8.37
N ILE A 104 -12.07 -6.68 8.20
CA ILE A 104 -12.24 -5.22 8.35
C ILE A 104 -11.88 -4.74 9.76
N GLU A 105 -12.27 -5.48 10.80
CA GLU A 105 -11.96 -5.11 12.18
C GLU A 105 -10.45 -5.04 12.44
N ARG A 106 -9.70 -5.97 11.84
CA ARG A 106 -8.24 -6.02 11.93
C ARG A 106 -7.63 -4.81 11.22
N LEU A 107 -8.05 -4.53 9.99
CA LEU A 107 -7.61 -3.36 9.23
C LEU A 107 -7.89 -2.06 9.99
N LEU A 108 -9.09 -1.89 10.54
CA LEU A 108 -9.44 -0.67 11.29
C LEU A 108 -8.58 -0.45 12.53
N LYS A 109 -8.07 -1.51 13.18
CA LYS A 109 -7.14 -1.39 14.32
C LYS A 109 -5.76 -0.86 13.91
N LEU A 110 -5.38 -1.01 12.64
CA LEU A 110 -4.10 -0.54 12.10
C LEU A 110 -4.13 0.93 11.68
N LYS A 111 -5.31 1.58 11.63
CA LYS A 111 -5.39 2.99 11.22
C LYS A 111 -4.58 3.88 12.14
N ALA A 112 -3.80 4.77 11.51
CA ALA A 112 -2.98 5.75 12.21
C ALA A 112 -3.83 6.64 13.13
N LYS A 113 -3.30 6.96 14.32
CA LYS A 113 -4.03 7.75 15.32
C LYS A 113 -3.37 9.09 15.59
N LYS A 114 -4.04 10.17 15.19
CA LYS A 114 -3.61 11.54 15.53
C LYS A 114 -3.40 11.70 17.05
N PRO A 115 -2.35 12.41 17.49
CA PRO A 115 -1.40 13.19 16.69
C PRO A 115 -0.27 12.36 16.07
N PHE A 116 -0.25 11.05 16.29
CA PHE A 116 0.76 10.14 15.74
C PHE A 116 0.37 9.71 14.32
N ALA A 117 1.37 9.42 13.50
CA ALA A 117 1.21 9.08 12.08
C ALA A 117 1.18 7.57 11.81
N TYR A 118 1.01 6.78 12.88
CA TYR A 118 0.95 5.32 12.94
C TYR A 118 -0.04 4.92 14.05
#